data_AF-A0A550H210-F1
#
_entry.id   AF-A0A550H210-F1
#
_cell.length_a   1.000
_cell.length_b   1.000
_cell.length_c   1.000
_cell.angle_alpha   90.00
_cell.angle_beta   90.00
_cell.angle_gamma   90.00
#
_symmetry.space_group_name_H-M   'P 1'
#
loop_
_entity.id
_entity.type
_entity.pdbx_description
1 polymer ?
#
loop_
_entity_poly.entity_id
_entity_poly.type
_entity_poly.pdbx_seq_one_letter_code
_entity_poly.pdbx_strand_id
1 'polypeptide(L)'
;MQLVNLRNRVALILGSYAFTIPIVSLIHEIGHIIAMQSVGITQYRLVINPLAESYAMPLVTLPAEHMLFISSFGMVFQTIVFAVLGLVLWRKRSTLLLPLMMCLPMSLINVGSYLLMGAIEEGSDVVLIAEAGAPVLIIQVSGIITLILGIWTFARLLPLAGFSKNDPRIDIFLPLVLATGLYSVTMLAYGYLTGNGTLIGSINVVFSVITGLVYTWILKRSQPIQANIPTSIDSYKVLGIGLTAVLLCFLIF
;
A
#
# COMPACT_ATOMS: atom_id res chain seq x y z
N MET A 1 -23.44 18.71 -12.11
CA MET A 1 -22.32 17.96 -11.51
C MET A 1 -21.05 18.63 -11.98
N GLN A 2 -20.33 19.35 -11.11
CA GLN A 2 -19.06 19.98 -11.51
C GLN A 2 -18.04 18.87 -11.78
N LEU A 3 -17.45 18.88 -12.97
CA LEU A 3 -16.32 18.01 -13.31
C LEU A 3 -15.21 18.27 -12.29
N VAL A 4 -14.87 17.28 -11.47
CA VAL A 4 -13.69 17.37 -10.61
C VAL A 4 -12.49 17.49 -11.53
N ASN A 5 -11.77 18.61 -11.44
CA ASN A 5 -10.60 18.89 -12.25
C ASN A 5 -9.57 17.75 -12.11
N LEU A 6 -8.99 17.29 -13.23
CA LEU A 6 -7.90 16.30 -13.29
C LEU A 6 -6.86 16.51 -12.17
N ARG A 7 -6.43 17.76 -11.96
CA ARG A 7 -5.47 18.16 -10.92
C ARG A 7 -5.91 17.74 -9.53
N ASN A 8 -7.19 17.89 -9.20
CA ASN A 8 -7.72 17.54 -7.88
C ASN A 8 -7.76 16.03 -7.67
N ARG A 9 -8.12 15.25 -8.70
CA ARG A 9 -8.09 13.78 -8.64
C ARG A 9 -6.67 13.27 -8.43
N VAL A 10 -5.71 13.80 -9.20
CA VAL A 10 -4.29 13.46 -9.04
C VAL A 10 -3.80 13.79 -7.64
N ALA A 11 -4.01 15.04 -7.19
CA ALA A 11 -3.57 15.48 -5.87
C ALA A 11 -4.14 14.62 -4.74
N LEU A 12 -5.42 14.26 -4.84
CA LEU A 12 -6.11 13.48 -3.83
C LEU A 12 -5.63 12.02 -3.78
N ILE A 13 -5.50 11.36 -4.95
CA ILE A 13 -4.98 9.98 -5.01
C ILE A 13 -3.52 9.95 -4.59
N LEU A 14 -2.68 10.85 -5.10
CA LEU A 14 -1.27 10.94 -4.75
C LEU A 14 -1.08 11.20 -3.26
N GLY A 15 -1.81 12.17 -2.68
CA GLY A 15 -1.78 12.47 -1.26
C GLY A 15 -2.19 11.28 -0.40
N SER A 16 -3.27 10.60 -0.78
CA SER A 16 -3.73 9.41 -0.07
C SER A 16 -2.73 8.26 -0.18
N TYR A 17 -2.09 8.08 -1.34
CA TYR A 17 -1.06 7.06 -1.57
C TYR A 17 0.21 7.34 -0.75
N ALA A 18 0.70 8.58 -0.80
CA ALA A 18 1.86 9.06 -0.04
C ALA A 18 1.66 8.96 1.48
N PHE A 19 0.43 9.14 1.96
CA PHE A 19 0.08 8.87 3.35
C PHE A 19 0.04 7.37 3.66
N THR A 20 -0.60 6.60 2.78
CA THR A 20 -0.92 5.20 3.06
C THR A 20 0.32 4.32 3.14
N ILE A 21 1.27 4.49 2.22
CA ILE A 21 2.47 3.65 2.16
C ILE A 21 3.26 3.65 3.47
N PRO A 22 3.73 4.80 4.00
CA PRO A 22 4.49 4.80 5.25
C PRO A 22 3.70 4.23 6.42
N ILE A 23 2.40 4.49 6.50
CA ILE A 23 1.55 3.96 7.57
C ILE A 23 1.39 2.45 7.47
N VAL A 24 1.19 1.92 6.26
CA VAL A 24 1.09 0.47 6.03
C VAL A 24 2.41 -0.21 6.36
N SER A 25 3.54 0.32 5.89
CA SER A 25 4.87 -0.20 6.20
C SER A 25 5.15 -0.15 7.71
N LEU A 26 4.85 0.97 8.38
CA LEU A 26 5.05 1.10 9.83
C LEU A 26 4.28 0.02 10.61
N ILE A 27 3.00 -0.19 10.28
CA ILE A 27 2.20 -1.21 10.97
C ILE A 27 2.70 -2.63 10.66
N HIS A 28 3.18 -2.88 9.44
CA HIS A 28 3.81 -4.15 9.08
C HIS A 28 5.05 -4.43 9.94
N GLU A 29 5.97 -3.47 10.03
CA GLU A 29 7.18 -3.62 10.85
C GLU A 29 6.88 -3.73 12.35
N ILE A 30 5.88 -3.01 12.85
CA ILE A 30 5.40 -3.18 14.23
C ILE A 30 4.92 -4.62 14.47
N GLY A 31 4.29 -5.25 13.48
CA GLY A 31 3.94 -6.67 13.56
C GLY A 31 5.17 -7.55 13.81
N HIS A 32 6.22 -7.40 13.01
CA HIS A 32 7.48 -8.14 13.24
C HIS A 32 8.05 -7.89 14.63
N ILE A 33 8.05 -6.63 15.10
CA ILE A 33 8.52 -6.29 16.45
C ILE A 33 7.70 -7.00 17.53
N ILE A 34 6.38 -7.00 17.44
CA ILE A 34 5.50 -7.71 18.39
C ILE A 34 5.83 -9.20 18.39
N ALA A 35 6.00 -9.81 17.23
CA ALA A 35 6.35 -11.22 17.10
C ALA A 35 7.72 -11.53 17.72
N MET A 36 8.75 -10.73 17.41
CA MET A 36 10.09 -10.83 17.98
C MET A 36 10.06 -10.74 19.51
N GLN A 37 9.37 -9.73 20.07
CA GLN A 37 9.26 -9.55 21.51
C GLN A 37 8.54 -10.73 22.18
N SER A 38 7.53 -11.31 21.53
CA SER A 38 6.77 -12.43 22.09
C SER A 38 7.59 -13.73 22.22
N VAL A 39 8.69 -13.86 21.47
CA VAL A 39 9.64 -14.98 21.56
C VAL A 39 10.95 -14.59 22.27
N GLY A 40 10.97 -13.44 22.97
CA GLY A 40 12.11 -13.01 23.79
C GLY A 40 13.20 -12.23 23.05
N ILE A 41 13.01 -11.91 21.76
CA ILE A 41 13.96 -11.08 21.00
C ILE A 41 13.70 -9.61 21.30
N THR A 42 14.65 -8.96 21.98
CA THR A 42 14.54 -7.55 22.42
C THR A 42 15.48 -6.60 21.69
N GLN A 43 16.42 -7.13 20.91
CA GLN A 43 17.39 -6.35 20.14
C GLN A 43 17.04 -6.44 18.65
N TYR A 44 16.49 -5.36 18.12
CA TYR A 44 16.11 -5.25 16.71
C TYR A 44 16.36 -3.83 16.21
N ARG A 45 16.50 -3.70 14.89
CA ARG A 45 16.58 -2.42 14.19
C ARG A 45 15.29 -2.23 13.40
N LEU A 46 14.65 -1.08 13.60
CA LEU A 46 13.50 -0.63 12.84
C LEU A 46 13.93 0.47 11.87
N VAL A 47 13.60 0.30 10.58
CA VAL A 47 13.78 1.31 9.55
C VAL A 47 12.47 1.46 8.79
N ILE A 48 11.93 2.68 8.74
CA ILE A 48 10.76 3.02 7.92
C ILE A 48 11.19 4.01 6.85
N ASN A 49 11.37 3.52 5.62
CA ASN A 49 11.67 4.37 4.48
C ASN A 49 10.47 4.42 3.53
N PRO A 50 9.80 5.58 3.39
CA PRO A 50 8.62 5.69 2.54
C PRO A 50 8.95 5.62 1.04
N LEU A 51 10.21 5.82 0.64
CA LEU A 51 10.63 5.84 -0.75
C LEU A 51 11.57 4.69 -1.13
N ALA A 52 11.91 3.83 -0.17
CA ALA A 52 12.73 2.63 -0.37
C ALA A 52 12.22 1.51 0.55
N GLU A 53 13.11 0.61 0.99
CA GLU A 53 12.77 -0.51 1.86
C GLU A 53 12.52 -0.09 3.31
N SER A 54 11.47 -0.65 3.89
CA SER A 54 11.24 -0.66 5.34
C SER A 54 11.54 -2.06 5.86
N TYR A 55 12.10 -2.16 7.06
CA TYR A 55 12.40 -3.44 7.68
C TYR A 55 12.50 -3.35 9.20
N ALA A 56 12.14 -4.46 9.86
CA ALA A 56 12.39 -4.75 11.25
C ALA A 56 13.24 -6.02 11.35
N MET A 57 14.54 -5.85 11.53
CA MET A 57 15.49 -6.96 11.58
C MET A 57 16.02 -7.19 12.99
N PRO A 58 16.08 -8.44 13.48
CA PRO A 58 16.75 -8.73 14.74
C PRO A 58 18.26 -8.52 14.61
N LEU A 59 18.88 -8.05 15.70
CA LEU A 59 20.33 -7.90 15.81
C LEU A 59 21.02 -9.18 16.31
N VAL A 60 20.27 -10.29 16.33
CA VAL A 60 20.68 -11.62 16.77
C VAL A 60 20.27 -12.64 15.71
N THR A 61 20.96 -13.78 15.67
CA THR A 61 20.56 -14.89 14.79
C THR A 61 19.20 -15.42 15.21
N LEU A 62 18.25 -15.43 14.28
CA LEU A 62 16.91 -15.99 14.47
C LEU A 62 16.97 -17.52 14.57
N PRO A 63 16.44 -18.13 15.64
CA PRO A 63 16.18 -19.56 15.66
C PRO A 63 15.17 -19.92 14.55
N ALA A 64 15.43 -21.01 13.83
CA ALA A 64 14.61 -21.42 12.68
C ALA A 64 13.15 -21.69 13.09
N GLU A 65 12.92 -22.15 14.32
CA GLU A 65 11.60 -22.43 14.89
C GLU A 65 10.72 -21.18 15.03
N HIS A 66 11.29 -19.98 15.09
CA HIS A 66 10.55 -18.71 15.21
C HIS A 66 10.44 -17.95 13.90
N MET A 67 11.20 -18.35 12.88
CA MET A 67 11.29 -17.67 11.59
C MET A 67 9.93 -17.59 10.89
N LEU A 68 9.20 -18.70 10.79
CA LEU A 68 7.86 -18.73 10.18
C LEU A 68 6.92 -17.74 10.86
N PHE A 69 6.91 -17.74 12.19
CA PHE A 69 6.03 -16.88 12.96
C PHE A 69 6.40 -15.41 12.78
N ILE A 70 7.67 -15.04 12.98
CA ILE A 70 8.13 -13.65 12.87
C ILE A 70 7.92 -13.10 11.47
N SER A 71 8.36 -13.82 10.43
CA SER A 71 8.27 -13.36 9.04
C SER A 71 6.83 -13.29 8.53
N SER A 72 5.93 -14.17 8.97
CA SER A 72 4.51 -14.08 8.56
C SER A 72 3.72 -13.03 9.36
N PHE A 73 4.09 -12.76 10.60
CA PHE A 73 3.28 -11.95 11.51
C PHE A 73 3.19 -10.49 11.07
N GLY A 74 4.23 -9.90 10.50
CA GLY A 74 4.16 -8.53 9.95
C GLY A 74 3.02 -8.37 8.93
N MET A 75 2.93 -9.31 7.98
CA MET A 75 1.88 -9.36 6.97
C MET A 75 0.48 -9.62 7.54
N VAL A 76 0.36 -10.59 8.47
CA VAL A 76 -0.92 -10.93 9.09
C VAL A 76 -1.42 -9.78 9.95
N PHE A 77 -0.55 -9.21 10.77
CA PHE A 77 -0.87 -8.11 11.68
C PHE A 77 -1.34 -6.87 10.93
N GLN A 78 -0.61 -6.43 9.89
CA GLN A 78 -1.07 -5.29 9.08
C GLN A 78 -2.44 -5.53 8.44
N THR A 79 -2.67 -6.74 7.92
CA THR A 79 -3.93 -7.07 7.25
C THR A 79 -5.10 -7.01 8.23
N ILE A 80 -4.93 -7.54 9.44
CA ILE A 80 -5.95 -7.52 10.50
C ILE A 80 -6.23 -6.07 10.93
N VAL A 81 -5.18 -5.29 11.25
CA VAL A 81 -5.31 -3.91 11.71
C VAL A 81 -6.08 -3.08 10.69
N PHE A 82 -5.71 -3.15 9.41
CA PHE A 82 -6.37 -2.36 8.37
C PHE A 82 -7.73 -2.94 7.95
N ALA A 83 -7.98 -4.25 8.11
CA ALA A 83 -9.32 -4.80 7.94
C ALA A 83 -10.28 -4.23 8.99
N VAL A 84 -9.86 -4.20 10.26
CA VAL A 84 -10.65 -3.58 11.34
C VAL A 84 -10.86 -2.09 11.08
N LEU A 85 -9.81 -1.34 10.74
CA LEU A 85 -9.91 0.08 10.40
C LEU A 85 -10.86 0.31 9.23
N GLY A 86 -10.71 -0.49 8.16
CA GLY A 86 -11.53 -0.42 6.97
C GLY A 86 -13.01 -0.67 7.29
N LEU A 87 -13.33 -1.69 8.08
CA LEU A 87 -14.71 -1.98 8.53
C LEU A 87 -15.31 -0.83 9.34
N VAL A 88 -14.54 -0.25 10.27
CA VAL A 88 -14.98 0.89 11.09
C VAL A 88 -15.25 2.13 10.23
N LEU A 89 -14.35 2.43 9.28
CA LEU A 89 -14.46 3.60 8.41
C LEU A 89 -15.44 3.39 7.24
N TRP A 90 -15.80 2.14 6.91
CA TRP A 90 -16.65 1.83 5.76
C TRP A 90 -18.01 2.51 5.80
N ARG A 91 -18.54 2.80 6.99
CA ARG A 91 -19.82 3.52 7.16
C ARG A 91 -19.67 5.04 7.11
N LYS A 92 -18.46 5.57 7.31
CA LYS A 92 -18.15 7.00 7.37
C LYS A 92 -17.40 7.48 6.13
N ARG A 93 -17.74 6.94 4.94
CA ARG A 93 -16.97 7.22 3.72
C ARG A 93 -17.01 8.72 3.38
N SER A 94 -15.85 9.36 3.37
CA SER A 94 -15.69 10.76 2.97
C SER A 94 -14.36 10.95 2.24
N THR A 95 -14.28 11.99 1.43
CA THR A 95 -13.05 12.35 0.71
C THR A 95 -11.89 12.64 1.67
N LEU A 96 -12.16 13.27 2.82
CA LEU A 96 -11.14 13.58 3.82
C LEU A 96 -10.57 12.32 4.49
N LEU A 97 -11.38 11.28 4.66
CA LEU A 97 -10.95 10.00 5.25
C LEU A 97 -10.33 9.05 4.22
N LEU A 98 -10.26 9.44 2.95
CA LEU A 98 -9.73 8.59 1.87
C LEU A 98 -8.32 8.03 2.17
N PRO A 99 -7.35 8.80 2.71
CA PRO A 99 -6.04 8.26 3.05
C PRO A 99 -6.11 7.07 4.01
N LEU A 100 -6.89 7.19 5.09
CA LEU A 100 -7.06 6.10 6.06
C LEU A 100 -7.85 4.92 5.48
N MET A 101 -8.85 5.20 4.65
CA MET A 101 -9.63 4.16 3.99
C MET A 101 -8.80 3.38 2.97
N MET A 102 -7.82 4.02 2.33
CA MET A 102 -6.91 3.39 1.38
C MET A 102 -5.91 2.44 2.05
N CYS A 103 -5.68 2.53 3.36
CA CYS A 103 -4.79 1.62 4.07
C CYS A 103 -5.18 0.14 3.93
N LEU A 104 -6.48 -0.19 3.96
CA LEU A 104 -6.94 -1.57 3.74
C LEU A 104 -6.58 -2.11 2.35
N PRO A 105 -7.08 -1.52 1.24
CA PRO A 105 -6.75 -2.05 -0.08
C PRO A 105 -5.25 -2.00 -0.37
N MET A 106 -4.53 -0.99 0.11
CA MET A 106 -3.08 -0.91 -0.08
C MET A 106 -2.33 -1.98 0.73
N SER A 107 -2.75 -2.28 1.96
CA SER A 107 -2.17 -3.38 2.73
C SER A 107 -2.40 -4.72 2.02
N LEU A 108 -3.62 -4.97 1.51
CA LEU A 108 -3.92 -6.18 0.74
C LEU A 108 -3.13 -6.28 -0.57
N ILE A 109 -2.99 -5.17 -1.31
CA ILE A 109 -2.17 -5.11 -2.52
C ILE A 109 -0.70 -5.36 -2.16
N ASN A 110 -0.17 -4.71 -1.12
CA ASN A 110 1.21 -4.85 -0.69
C ASN A 110 1.52 -6.30 -0.29
N VAL A 111 0.72 -6.90 0.61
CA VAL A 111 0.85 -8.33 0.97
C VAL A 111 0.75 -9.21 -0.28
N GLY A 112 -0.24 -8.96 -1.14
CA GLY A 112 -0.44 -9.75 -2.34
C GLY A 112 0.73 -9.71 -3.31
N SER A 113 1.25 -8.52 -3.61
CA SER A 113 2.43 -8.35 -4.45
C SER A 113 3.67 -8.93 -3.78
N TYR A 114 3.84 -8.72 -2.48
CA TYR A 114 5.00 -9.20 -1.74
C TYR A 114 5.04 -10.72 -1.69
N LEU A 115 3.94 -11.40 -1.38
CA LEU A 115 3.86 -12.88 -1.41
C LEU A 115 4.15 -13.48 -2.81
N LEU A 116 3.84 -12.74 -3.88
CA LEU A 116 4.08 -13.21 -5.25
C LEU A 116 5.49 -12.89 -5.76
N MET A 117 6.05 -11.75 -5.36
CA MET A 117 7.33 -11.26 -5.86
C MET A 117 8.50 -11.56 -4.94
N GLY A 118 8.27 -11.62 -3.62
CA GLY A 118 9.30 -11.86 -2.62
C GLY A 118 10.00 -13.20 -2.80
N ALA A 119 9.36 -14.18 -3.45
CA ALA A 119 10.02 -15.43 -3.83
C ALA A 119 11.21 -15.24 -4.81
N ILE A 120 11.35 -14.05 -5.42
CA ILE A 120 12.46 -13.69 -6.33
C ILE A 120 13.58 -12.97 -5.58
N GLU A 121 13.28 -12.40 -4.40
CA GLU A 121 14.21 -11.59 -3.62
C GLU A 121 14.78 -12.41 -2.45
N GLU A 122 16.07 -12.71 -2.53
CA GLU A 122 16.79 -13.42 -1.46
C GLU A 122 16.69 -12.65 -0.14
N GLY A 123 16.42 -13.37 0.95
CA GLY A 123 16.28 -12.78 2.29
C GLY A 123 14.93 -12.11 2.57
N SER A 124 13.98 -12.13 1.64
CA SER A 124 12.62 -11.66 1.89
C SER A 124 11.87 -12.56 2.89
N ASP A 125 10.84 -12.02 3.56
CA ASP A 125 10.01 -12.83 4.47
C ASP A 125 9.35 -14.01 3.75
N VAL A 126 9.10 -13.89 2.44
CA VAL A 126 8.51 -14.98 1.65
C VAL A 126 9.45 -16.17 1.56
N VAL A 127 10.74 -15.90 1.32
CA VAL A 127 11.77 -16.94 1.29
C VAL A 127 11.89 -17.57 2.68
N LEU A 128 11.96 -16.76 3.74
CA LEU A 128 12.05 -17.23 5.13
C LEU A 128 10.83 -18.08 5.54
N ILE A 129 9.62 -17.69 5.12
CA ILE A 129 8.39 -18.47 5.35
C ILE A 129 8.45 -19.82 4.63
N ALA A 130 8.93 -19.85 3.39
CA ALA A 130 9.06 -21.08 2.62
C ALA A 130 10.15 -22.01 3.19
N GLU A 131 11.31 -21.46 3.58
CA GLU A 131 12.40 -22.18 4.23
C GLU A 131 11.99 -22.76 5.58
N ALA A 132 11.13 -22.06 6.31
CA ALA A 132 10.54 -22.55 7.55
C ALA A 132 9.43 -23.60 7.34
N GLY A 133 9.23 -24.07 6.10
CA GLY A 133 8.41 -25.24 5.76
C GLY A 133 7.02 -24.93 5.23
N ALA A 134 6.66 -23.66 5.02
CA ALA A 134 5.37 -23.32 4.42
C ALA A 134 5.33 -23.71 2.93
N PRO A 135 4.28 -24.42 2.47
CA PRO A 135 4.18 -24.78 1.05
C PRO A 135 4.08 -23.55 0.15
N VAL A 136 4.99 -23.43 -0.82
CA VAL A 136 5.05 -22.31 -1.79
C VAL A 136 3.70 -22.05 -2.48
N LEU A 137 2.96 -23.12 -2.80
CA LEU A 137 1.62 -22.99 -3.40
C LEU A 137 0.64 -22.24 -2.50
N ILE A 138 0.66 -22.47 -1.18
CA ILE A 138 -0.21 -21.78 -0.22
C ILE A 138 0.15 -20.28 -0.19
N ILE A 139 1.45 -19.97 -0.21
CA ILE A 139 1.95 -18.60 -0.26
C ILE A 139 1.44 -17.88 -1.51
N GLN A 140 1.62 -18.49 -2.69
CA GLN A 140 1.20 -17.93 -3.98
C GLN A 140 -0.31 -17.74 -4.07
N VAL A 141 -1.10 -18.75 -3.67
CA VAL A 141 -2.57 -18.66 -3.66
C VAL A 141 -3.04 -17.55 -2.73
N SER A 142 -2.43 -17.43 -1.54
CA SER A 142 -2.73 -16.34 -0.61
C SER A 142 -2.41 -14.99 -1.22
N GLY A 143 -1.26 -14.86 -1.88
CA GLY A 143 -0.86 -13.64 -2.60
C GLY A 143 -1.83 -13.23 -3.71
N ILE A 144 -2.30 -14.18 -4.52
CA ILE A 144 -3.31 -13.93 -5.56
C ILE A 144 -4.62 -13.43 -4.95
N ILE A 145 -5.09 -14.10 -3.89
CA ILE A 145 -6.37 -13.76 -3.24
C ILE A 145 -6.29 -12.35 -2.64
N THR A 146 -5.25 -12.05 -1.86
CA THR A 146 -5.08 -10.73 -1.23
C THR A 146 -4.91 -9.64 -2.28
N LEU A 147 -4.15 -9.88 -3.36
CA LEU A 147 -3.98 -8.92 -4.45
C LEU A 147 -5.32 -8.60 -5.15
N ILE A 148 -6.10 -9.62 -5.49
CA ILE A 148 -7.42 -9.44 -6.13
C ILE A 148 -8.37 -8.66 -5.20
N LEU A 149 -8.42 -9.02 -3.92
CA LEU A 149 -9.25 -8.34 -2.93
C LEU A 149 -8.82 -6.89 -2.72
N GLY A 150 -7.51 -6.62 -2.70
CA GLY A 150 -6.95 -5.28 -2.58
C GLY A 150 -7.31 -4.41 -3.77
N ILE A 151 -7.09 -4.91 -5.00
CA ILE A 151 -7.45 -4.21 -6.24
C ILE A 151 -8.95 -3.92 -6.29
N TRP A 152 -9.77 -4.92 -5.96
CA TRP A 152 -11.23 -4.78 -5.95
C TRP A 152 -11.69 -3.73 -4.93
N THR A 153 -11.15 -3.78 -3.71
CA THR A 153 -11.48 -2.84 -2.63
C THR A 153 -11.01 -1.42 -2.97
N PHE A 154 -9.83 -1.26 -3.60
CA PHE A 154 -9.32 0.03 -4.05
C PHE A 154 -10.27 0.67 -5.07
N ALA A 155 -10.69 -0.10 -6.08
CA ALA A 155 -11.61 0.38 -7.10
C ALA A 155 -12.95 0.89 -6.52
N ARG A 156 -13.39 0.29 -5.41
CA ARG A 156 -14.60 0.69 -4.66
C ARG A 156 -14.44 2.02 -3.91
N LEU A 157 -13.21 2.48 -3.65
CA LEU A 157 -12.93 3.77 -3.02
C LEU A 157 -12.82 4.92 -4.03
N LEU A 158 -12.63 4.64 -5.32
CA LEU A 158 -12.49 5.68 -6.37
C LEU A 158 -13.64 6.71 -6.39
N PRO A 159 -14.92 6.35 -6.13
CA PRO A 159 -15.98 7.37 -6.03
C PRO A 159 -15.70 8.46 -4.98
N LEU A 160 -14.96 8.16 -3.90
CA LEU A 160 -14.57 9.15 -2.88
C LEU A 160 -13.54 10.15 -3.40
N ALA A 161 -12.82 9.79 -4.46
CA ALA A 161 -11.96 10.69 -5.21
C ALA A 161 -12.66 11.41 -6.37
N GLY A 162 -14.00 11.30 -6.43
CA GLY A 162 -14.83 12.00 -7.40
C GLY A 162 -14.85 11.35 -8.79
N PHE A 163 -14.41 10.10 -8.92
CA PHE A 163 -14.55 9.34 -10.15
C PHE A 163 -15.97 8.77 -10.29
N SER A 164 -16.50 8.81 -11.52
CA SER A 164 -17.81 8.23 -11.85
C SER A 164 -17.67 7.19 -12.96
N LYS A 165 -18.52 6.16 -12.94
CA LYS A 165 -18.63 5.20 -14.05
C LYS A 165 -19.03 5.88 -15.37
N ASN A 166 -19.64 7.06 -15.30
CA ASN A 166 -20.05 7.82 -16.49
C ASN A 166 -18.92 8.69 -17.06
N ASP A 167 -17.84 8.92 -16.32
CA ASP A 167 -16.71 9.70 -16.82
C ASP A 167 -16.04 9.02 -18.02
N PRO A 168 -15.52 9.75 -19.01
CA PRO A 168 -14.69 9.18 -20.07
C PRO A 168 -13.59 8.28 -19.51
N ARG A 169 -13.25 7.18 -20.20
CA ARG A 169 -12.23 6.22 -19.72
C ARG A 169 -10.89 6.90 -19.43
N ILE A 170 -10.51 7.87 -20.25
CA ILE A 170 -9.27 8.63 -20.09
C ILE A 170 -9.28 9.50 -18.82
N ASP A 171 -10.43 10.04 -18.42
CA ASP A 171 -10.59 10.86 -17.21
C ASP A 171 -10.55 10.03 -15.91
N ILE A 172 -10.64 8.70 -16.03
CA ILE A 172 -10.43 7.75 -14.94
C ILE A 172 -8.98 7.26 -14.96
N PHE A 173 -8.54 6.80 -16.12
CA PHE A 173 -7.22 6.20 -16.32
C PHE A 173 -6.08 7.17 -16.02
N LEU A 174 -6.11 8.37 -16.61
CA LEU A 174 -4.99 9.30 -16.56
C LEU A 174 -4.67 9.77 -15.14
N PRO A 175 -5.64 10.21 -14.29
CA PRO A 175 -5.31 10.61 -12.93
C PRO A 175 -4.72 9.47 -12.08
N LEU A 176 -5.16 8.22 -12.30
CA LEU A 176 -4.64 7.06 -11.58
C LEU A 176 -3.17 6.81 -11.94
N VAL A 177 -2.85 6.76 -13.24
CA VAL A 177 -1.49 6.55 -13.72
C VAL A 177 -0.58 7.71 -13.33
N LEU A 178 -1.04 8.96 -13.41
CA LEU A 178 -0.23 10.10 -12.99
C LEU A 178 0.06 10.07 -11.49
N ALA A 179 -0.94 9.79 -10.65
CA ALA A 179 -0.75 9.78 -9.20
C ALA A 179 0.20 8.65 -8.76
N THR A 180 -0.05 7.41 -9.19
CA THR A 180 0.82 6.29 -8.81
C THR A 180 2.16 6.37 -9.51
N GLY A 181 2.18 6.73 -10.80
CA GLY A 181 3.42 6.88 -11.58
C GLY A 181 4.34 7.97 -11.04
N LEU A 182 3.83 9.14 -10.64
CA LEU A 182 4.65 10.19 -10.02
C LEU A 182 5.29 9.71 -8.71
N TYR A 183 4.55 8.98 -7.89
CA TYR A 183 5.09 8.39 -6.68
C TYR A 183 6.17 7.34 -6.99
N SER A 184 5.91 6.43 -7.93
CA SER A 184 6.87 5.41 -8.37
C SER A 184 8.15 6.00 -8.96
N VAL A 185 8.05 7.07 -9.76
CA VAL A 185 9.20 7.81 -10.29
C VAL A 185 10.00 8.45 -9.16
N THR A 186 9.31 8.96 -8.14
CA THR A 186 9.97 9.54 -6.96
C THR A 186 10.71 8.48 -6.16
N MET A 187 10.13 7.29 -5.95
CA MET A 187 10.83 6.14 -5.37
C MET A 187 12.03 5.72 -6.20
N LEU A 188 11.87 5.63 -7.52
CA LEU A 188 12.94 5.26 -8.45
C LEU A 188 14.12 6.24 -8.38
N ALA A 189 13.82 7.55 -8.43
CA ALA A 189 14.82 8.60 -8.33
C ALA A 189 15.52 8.56 -6.96
N TYR A 190 14.76 8.40 -5.88
CA TYR A 190 15.31 8.28 -4.53
C TYR A 190 16.23 7.06 -4.42
N GLY A 191 15.79 5.87 -4.82
CA GLY A 191 16.60 4.65 -4.79
C GLY A 191 17.87 4.74 -5.64
N TYR A 192 17.81 5.42 -6.79
CA TYR A 192 18.99 5.72 -7.60
C TYR A 192 19.98 6.64 -6.87
N LEU A 193 19.48 7.69 -6.22
CA LEU A 193 20.30 8.67 -5.51
C LEU A 193 20.92 8.11 -4.22
N THR A 194 20.24 7.21 -3.52
CA THR A 194 20.73 6.64 -2.25
C THR A 194 21.46 5.31 -2.42
N GLY A 195 21.39 4.70 -3.59
CA GLY A 195 21.97 3.37 -3.84
C GLY A 195 21.15 2.20 -3.28
N ASN A 196 19.93 2.45 -2.79
CA ASN A 196 19.03 1.43 -2.22
C ASN A 196 18.26 0.62 -3.28
N GLY A 197 18.82 0.49 -4.49
CA GLY A 197 18.19 -0.22 -5.61
C GLY A 197 17.09 0.58 -6.32
N THR A 198 16.91 0.28 -7.61
CA THR A 198 15.95 0.95 -8.51
C THR A 198 14.82 0.02 -8.96
N LEU A 199 14.89 -1.25 -8.57
CA LEU A 199 14.02 -2.30 -9.11
C LEU A 199 12.56 -2.09 -8.69
N ILE A 200 12.29 -1.89 -7.40
CA ILE A 200 10.95 -1.66 -6.85
C ILE A 200 10.29 -0.44 -7.51
N GLY A 201 11.03 0.68 -7.61
CA GLY A 201 10.55 1.88 -8.30
C GLY A 201 10.21 1.62 -9.77
N SER A 202 11.07 0.90 -10.49
CA SER A 202 10.87 0.56 -11.91
C SER A 202 9.64 -0.33 -12.13
N ILE A 203 9.47 -1.35 -11.29
CA ILE A 203 8.30 -2.23 -11.29
C ILE A 203 7.04 -1.38 -11.05
N ASN A 204 7.03 -0.54 -10.02
CA ASN A 204 5.89 0.30 -9.68
C ASN A 204 5.53 1.30 -10.80
N VAL A 205 6.49 1.76 -11.61
CA VAL A 205 6.21 2.58 -12.80
C VAL A 205 5.44 1.77 -13.84
N VAL A 206 5.87 0.56 -14.18
CA VAL A 206 5.15 -0.29 -15.15
C VAL A 206 3.77 -0.68 -14.61
N PHE A 207 3.69 -1.07 -13.34
CA PHE A 207 2.45 -1.45 -12.68
C PHE A 207 1.46 -0.28 -12.55
N SER A 208 1.92 0.98 -12.54
CA SER A 208 1.02 2.15 -12.54
C SER A 208 0.06 2.15 -13.74
N VAL A 209 0.57 1.78 -14.92
CA VAL A 209 -0.22 1.70 -16.16
C VAL A 209 -1.20 0.53 -16.10
N ILE A 210 -0.72 -0.65 -15.70
CA ILE A 210 -1.54 -1.86 -15.59
C ILE A 210 -2.66 -1.66 -14.59
N THR A 211 -2.35 -1.19 -13.39
CA THR A 211 -3.34 -0.92 -12.34
C THR A 211 -4.32 0.17 -12.78
N GLY A 212 -3.88 1.22 -13.46
CA GLY A 212 -4.75 2.24 -14.05
C GLY A 212 -5.78 1.65 -15.02
N LEU A 213 -5.37 0.72 -15.90
CA LEU A 213 -6.27 0.01 -16.82
C LEU A 213 -7.28 -0.86 -16.06
N VAL A 214 -6.79 -1.65 -15.09
CA VAL A 214 -7.62 -2.56 -14.29
C VAL A 214 -8.66 -1.78 -13.48
N TYR A 215 -8.24 -0.73 -12.77
CA TYR A 215 -9.14 0.12 -12.00
C TYR A 215 -10.19 0.81 -12.87
N THR A 216 -9.80 1.30 -14.05
CA THR A 216 -10.73 1.88 -15.02
C THR A 216 -11.76 0.85 -15.47
N TRP A 217 -11.32 -0.38 -15.77
CA TRP A 217 -12.20 -1.48 -16.18
C TRP A 217 -13.18 -1.89 -15.06
N ILE A 218 -12.70 -2.04 -13.81
CA ILE A 218 -13.54 -2.40 -12.66
C ILE A 218 -14.56 -1.29 -12.40
N LEU A 219 -14.14 -0.02 -12.39
CA LEU A 219 -15.03 1.11 -12.11
C LEU A 219 -16.16 1.22 -13.15
N LYS A 220 -15.84 0.97 -14.42
CA LYS A 220 -16.82 0.97 -15.52
C LYS A 220 -17.86 -0.14 -15.41
N ARG A 221 -17.54 -1.27 -14.77
CA ARG A 221 -18.44 -2.41 -14.59
C ARG A 221 -19.13 -2.45 -13.23
N SER A 222 -18.66 -1.67 -12.26
CA SER A 222 -19.19 -1.70 -10.90
C SER A 222 -20.44 -0.84 -10.75
N GLN A 223 -21.35 -1.27 -9.86
CA GLN A 223 -22.44 -0.40 -9.43
C GLN A 223 -21.89 0.78 -8.61
N PRO A 224 -22.42 2.00 -8.81
CA PRO A 224 -21.93 3.16 -8.11
C PRO A 224 -22.16 3.01 -6.60
N ILE A 225 -21.08 3.11 -5.82
CA ILE A 225 -21.23 3.37 -4.39
C ILE A 225 -21.64 4.84 -4.26
N GLN A 226 -22.78 5.10 -3.63
CA GLN A 226 -23.15 6.46 -3.26
C GLN A 226 -22.13 6.97 -2.24
N ALA A 227 -21.42 8.04 -2.61
CA ALA A 227 -20.47 8.72 -1.76
C ALA A 227 -20.93 10.16 -1.55
N ASN A 228 -20.88 10.64 -0.31
CA ASN A 228 -21.01 12.06 -0.03
C ASN A 228 -19.67 12.70 -0.40
N ILE A 229 -19.63 13.41 -1.53
CA ILE A 229 -18.43 14.11 -2.03
C ILE A 229 -18.57 15.58 -1.64
N PRO A 230 -17.82 16.08 -0.64
CA PRO A 230 -17.76 17.51 -0.37
C PRO A 230 -17.08 18.24 -1.53
N THR A 231 -17.54 19.45 -1.83
CA THR A 231 -17.04 20.24 -2.96
C THR A 231 -15.69 20.92 -2.67
N SER A 232 -14.76 20.74 -3.61
CA SER A 232 -13.53 21.50 -3.93
C SER A 232 -12.41 21.74 -2.90
N ILE A 233 -12.64 21.78 -1.59
CA ILE A 233 -11.61 22.25 -0.63
C ILE A 233 -10.67 21.14 -0.11
N ASP A 234 -11.03 19.86 -0.27
CA ASP A 234 -10.36 18.78 0.48
C ASP A 234 -9.11 18.20 -0.20
N SER A 235 -8.96 18.30 -1.52
CA SER A 235 -7.89 17.60 -2.26
C SER A 235 -6.47 18.06 -1.90
N TYR A 236 -6.23 19.37 -1.76
CA TYR A 236 -4.91 19.89 -1.38
C TYR A 236 -4.56 19.64 0.08
N LYS A 237 -5.57 19.60 0.97
CA LYS A 237 -5.38 19.22 2.37
C LYS A 237 -4.92 17.77 2.47
N VAL A 238 -5.56 16.87 1.72
CA VAL A 238 -5.15 15.46 1.66
C VAL A 238 -3.75 15.31 1.08
N LEU A 239 -3.40 16.06 0.02
CA LEU A 239 -2.02 16.08 -0.50
C LEU A 239 -1.01 16.54 0.56
N GLY A 240 -1.31 17.64 1.27
CA GLY A 240 -0.45 18.15 2.34
C GLY A 240 -0.25 17.13 3.47
N ILE A 241 -1.31 16.42 3.88
CA ILE A 241 -1.23 15.33 4.87
C ILE A 241 -0.31 14.21 4.37
N GLY A 242 -0.44 13.79 3.12
CA GLY A 242 0.41 12.75 2.52
C GLY A 242 1.88 13.15 2.46
N LEU A 243 2.18 14.37 1.99
CA LEU A 243 3.56 14.87 1.96
C LEU A 243 4.16 14.99 3.37
N THR A 244 3.37 15.44 4.35
CA THR A 244 3.82 15.51 5.74
C THR A 244 4.14 14.13 6.29
N ALA A 245 3.33 13.11 6.00
CA ALA A 245 3.61 11.73 6.41
C ALA A 245 4.94 11.22 5.85
N VAL A 246 5.20 11.44 4.55
CA VAL A 246 6.48 11.07 3.91
C VAL A 246 7.65 11.79 4.55
N LEU A 247 7.53 13.11 4.76
CA LEU A 247 8.59 13.91 5.37
C LEU A 247 8.89 13.50 6.81
N LEU A 248 7.87 13.18 7.61
CA LEU A 248 8.05 12.71 8.99
C LEU A 248 8.85 11.41 9.05
N CYS A 249 8.65 10.48 8.11
CA CYS A 249 9.45 9.25 8.09
C CYS A 249 10.94 9.54 7.88
N PHE A 250 11.31 10.52 7.06
CA PHE A 250 12.71 10.93 6.87
C PHE A 250 13.33 11.65 8.08
N LEU A 251 12.53 12.15 9.01
CA LEU A 251 13.02 12.83 10.21
C LEU A 251 13.20 11.89 11.39
N ILE A 252 12.50 10.75 11.40
CA ILE A 252 12.41 9.83 12.53
C ILE A 252 13.34 8.61 12.36
N PHE A 253 13.74 8.29 11.12
CA PHE A 253 14.54 7.10 10.76
C PHE A 253 15.69 7.47 9.82
#